data_AF-A0A443IUZ8-F1
#
_entry.id   AF-A0A443IUZ8-F1
#
_cell.length_a   1.000
_cell.length_b   1.000
_cell.length_c   1.000
_cell.angle_alpha   90.00
_cell.angle_beta   90.00
_cell.angle_gamma   90.00
#
_symmetry.space_group_name_H-M   'P 1'
#
loop_
_entity.id
_entity.type
_entity.pdbx_description
1 polymer ?
#
loop_
_entity_poly.entity_id
_entity_poly.type
_entity_poly.pdbx_seq_one_letter_code
_entity_poly.pdbx_strand_id
1 'polypeptide(L)'
;MTKKEPSYSFEDHVQQTLKNINVFLRGEGLKRKRLAQKLGMSESNFSDYLQGKRSNVLEFSARLEEVLGLEGNYFADPDFAYRSAESKQEQQAMIISKGNLSPEGEEGLHQLLRISELVETYDVEDHSDA
;
A
#
# COMPACT_ATOMS: atom_id res chain seq x y z
N MET A 1 5.40 7.64 42.32
CA MET A 1 4.95 6.92 41.11
C MET A 1 5.42 7.68 39.88
N THR A 2 6.64 7.43 39.43
CA THR A 2 7.13 7.95 38.15
C THR A 2 6.62 7.01 37.05
N LYS A 3 5.73 7.52 36.18
CA LYS A 3 5.39 6.83 34.93
C LYS A 3 6.69 6.71 34.15
N LYS A 4 7.26 5.50 34.06
CA LYS A 4 8.32 5.20 33.10
C LYS A 4 7.73 5.45 31.71
N GLU A 5 8.21 6.47 31.03
CA GLU A 5 7.98 6.58 29.59
C GLU A 5 8.50 5.29 28.95
N PRO A 6 7.75 4.67 28.03
CA PRO A 6 8.25 3.51 27.32
C PRO A 6 9.51 3.95 26.54
N SER A 7 10.65 3.39 26.93
CA SER A 7 11.91 3.53 26.19
C SER A 7 11.75 2.82 24.85
N TYR A 8 11.27 3.52 23.83
CA TYR A 8 11.20 3.00 22.47
C TYR A 8 12.62 2.85 21.92
N SER A 9 13.05 1.62 21.64
CA SER A 9 14.35 1.38 21.01
C SER A 9 14.28 1.75 19.52
N PHE A 10 15.41 2.14 18.94
CA PHE A 10 15.54 2.29 17.49
C PHE A 10 15.14 1.00 16.75
N GLU A 11 15.48 -0.15 17.33
CA GLU A 11 15.09 -1.46 16.78
C GLU A 11 13.57 -1.63 16.78
N ASP A 12 12.88 -1.20 17.85
CA ASP A 12 11.42 -1.28 17.94
C ASP A 12 10.75 -0.40 16.86
N HIS A 13 11.35 0.76 16.56
CA HIS A 13 10.88 1.65 15.50
C HIS A 13 11.05 1.05 14.09
N VAL A 14 12.19 0.39 13.84
CA VAL A 14 12.44 -0.34 12.59
C VAL A 14 11.45 -1.49 12.40
N GLN A 15 11.24 -2.30 13.45
CA GLN A 15 10.30 -3.42 13.41
C GLN A 15 8.85 -2.95 13.23
N GLN A 16 8.47 -1.84 13.89
CA GLN A 16 7.15 -1.24 13.71
C GLN A 16 6.94 -0.72 12.28
N THR A 17 7.95 -0.07 11.69
CA THR A 17 7.91 0.39 10.30
C THR A 17 7.70 -0.79 9.33
N LEU A 18 8.46 -1.88 9.51
CA LEU A 18 8.26 -3.11 8.70
C LEU A 18 6.87 -3.69 8.86
N LYS A 19 6.33 -3.71 10.07
CA LYS A 19 4.98 -4.18 10.35
C LYS A 19 3.95 -3.33 9.60
N ASN A 20 4.10 -2.00 9.63
CA ASN A 20 3.22 -1.06 8.95
C ASN A 20 3.24 -1.26 7.43
N ILE A 21 4.43 -1.39 6.83
CA ILE A 21 4.59 -1.71 5.40
C ILE A 21 3.86 -3.01 5.06
N ASN A 22 4.09 -4.09 5.83
CA ASN A 22 3.47 -5.38 5.55
C ASN A 22 1.94 -5.38 5.73
N VAL A 23 1.40 -4.57 6.63
CA VAL A 23 -0.05 -4.40 6.78
C VAL A 23 -0.62 -3.67 5.56
N PHE A 24 -0.02 -2.54 5.17
CA PHE A 24 -0.45 -1.76 4.02
C PHE A 24 -0.41 -2.57 2.72
N LEU A 25 0.72 -3.22 2.42
CA LEU A 25 0.88 -3.98 1.18
C LEU A 25 -0.12 -5.13 1.06
N ARG A 26 -0.46 -5.79 2.18
CA ARG A 26 -1.47 -6.84 2.22
C ARG A 26 -2.87 -6.29 2.01
N GLY A 27 -3.20 -5.16 2.62
CA GLY A 27 -4.52 -4.54 2.49
C GLY A 27 -4.78 -3.97 1.10
N GLU A 28 -3.77 -3.39 0.45
CA GLU A 28 -3.88 -2.85 -0.91
C GLU A 28 -3.76 -3.92 -2.00
N GLY A 29 -3.50 -5.19 -1.65
CA GLY A 29 -3.31 -6.26 -2.63
C GLY A 29 -2.12 -6.05 -3.58
N LEU A 30 -1.12 -5.26 -3.19
CA LEU A 30 -0.05 -4.85 -4.09
C LEU A 30 0.91 -6.00 -4.41
N LYS A 31 1.06 -6.32 -5.71
CA LYS A 31 1.98 -7.36 -6.19
C LYS A 31 3.44 -6.95 -5.94
N ARG A 32 4.15 -7.74 -5.11
CA ARG A 32 5.57 -7.51 -4.72
C ARG A 32 6.50 -7.36 -5.93
N LYS A 33 6.36 -8.21 -6.93
CA LYS A 33 7.10 -8.15 -8.20
C LYS A 33 7.05 -6.76 -8.86
N ARG A 34 5.87 -6.13 -8.91
CA ARG A 34 5.68 -4.81 -9.53
C ARG A 34 6.35 -3.71 -8.73
N LEU A 35 6.25 -3.76 -7.40
CA LEU A 35 6.91 -2.79 -6.52
C LEU A 35 8.43 -2.92 -6.56
N ALA A 36 8.95 -4.16 -6.58
CA ALA A 36 10.37 -4.43 -6.73
C ALA A 36 10.93 -3.83 -8.04
N GLN A 37 10.21 -4.01 -9.16
CA GLN A 37 10.57 -3.41 -10.45
C GLN A 37 10.58 -1.87 -10.38
N LYS A 38 9.55 -1.24 -9.80
CA LYS A 38 9.51 0.22 -9.65
C LYS A 38 10.65 0.75 -8.79
N LEU A 39 11.09 -0.02 -7.80
CA LEU A 39 12.23 0.31 -6.94
C LEU A 39 13.59 -0.06 -7.56
N GLY A 40 13.61 -0.63 -8.78
CA GLY A 40 14.84 -1.03 -9.46
C GLY A 40 15.59 -2.16 -8.75
N MET A 41 14.89 -3.07 -8.06
CA MET A 41 15.49 -4.19 -7.34
C MET A 41 14.82 -5.53 -7.69
N SER A 42 15.50 -6.63 -7.37
CA SER A 42 14.91 -7.97 -7.56
C SER A 42 13.80 -8.23 -6.53
N GLU A 43 12.83 -9.07 -6.92
CA GLU A 43 11.74 -9.48 -6.03
C GLU A 43 12.23 -10.21 -4.77
N SER A 44 13.32 -10.98 -4.88
CA SER A 44 13.97 -11.62 -3.74
C SER A 44 14.57 -10.59 -2.79
N ASN A 45 15.23 -9.54 -3.30
CA ASN A 45 15.79 -8.48 -2.46
C ASN A 45 14.67 -7.70 -1.74
N PHE A 46 13.59 -7.37 -2.47
CA PHE A 46 12.40 -6.75 -1.88
C PHE A 46 11.80 -7.62 -0.76
N SER A 47 11.72 -8.93 -0.98
CA SER A 47 11.22 -9.88 0.02
C SER A 47 12.14 -9.97 1.25
N ASP A 48 13.46 -9.86 1.08
CA ASP A 48 14.40 -9.83 2.20
C ASP A 48 14.19 -8.59 3.09
N TYR A 49 13.87 -7.43 2.52
CA TYR A 49 13.47 -6.24 3.29
C TYR A 49 12.21 -6.50 4.10
N LEU A 50 11.15 -7.03 3.46
CA LEU A 50 9.89 -7.31 4.16
C LEU A 50 10.02 -8.34 5.28
N GLN A 51 11.03 -9.21 5.22
CA GLN A 51 11.37 -10.20 6.24
C GLN A 51 12.34 -9.68 7.30
N GLY A 52 12.76 -8.41 7.23
CA GLY A 52 13.69 -7.81 8.18
C GLY A 52 15.13 -8.34 8.09
N LYS A 53 15.52 -8.98 6.98
CA LYS A 53 16.88 -9.49 6.78
C LYS A 53 17.89 -8.40 6.36
N ARG A 54 17.40 -7.20 6.04
CA ARG A 54 18.19 -6.04 5.60
C ARG A 54 18.15 -4.98 6.68
N SER A 55 19.27 -4.31 6.92
CA SER A 55 19.44 -3.34 8.01
C SER A 55 18.93 -1.94 7.68
N ASN A 56 18.85 -1.56 6.40
CA ASN A 56 18.44 -0.23 5.94
C ASN A 56 16.94 -0.13 5.65
N VAL A 57 16.11 -0.63 6.57
CA VAL A 57 14.64 -0.63 6.46
C VAL A 57 14.06 0.77 6.30
N LEU A 58 14.56 1.76 7.04
CA LEU A 58 14.00 3.12 7.00
C LEU A 58 14.24 3.79 5.64
N GLU A 59 15.41 3.57 5.03
CA GLU A 59 15.70 4.02 3.67
C GLU A 59 14.81 3.31 2.65
N PHE A 60 14.63 2.00 2.80
CA PHE A 60 13.69 1.23 1.98
C PHE A 60 12.25 1.74 2.11
N SER A 61 11.81 2.08 3.33
CA SER A 61 10.51 2.66 3.61
C SER A 61 10.30 3.97 2.85
N ALA A 62 11.26 4.89 2.95
CA ALA A 62 11.18 6.20 2.28
C ALA A 62 11.09 6.05 0.75
N ARG A 63 11.89 5.16 0.16
CA ARG A 63 11.85 4.88 -1.29
C ARG A 63 10.52 4.22 -1.70
N LEU A 64 9.98 3.36 -0.85
CA LEU A 64 8.69 2.72 -1.10
C LEU A 64 7.55 3.75 -1.03
N GLU A 65 7.58 4.67 -0.06
CA GLU A 65 6.63 5.79 0.05
C GLU A 65 6.64 6.66 -1.21
N GLU A 66 7.83 7.01 -1.71
CA GLU A 66 7.98 7.77 -2.96
C GLU A 66 7.35 7.04 -4.16
N VAL A 67 7.62 5.73 -4.31
CA VAL A 67 7.05 4.89 -5.38
C VAL A 67 5.52 4.77 -5.29
N LEU A 68 4.98 4.86 -4.09
CA LEU A 68 3.54 4.78 -3.81
C LEU A 68 2.86 6.16 -3.81
N GLY A 69 3.62 7.26 -3.88
CA GLY A 69 3.08 8.62 -3.77
C GLY A 69 2.53 8.95 -2.37
N LEU A 70 3.10 8.33 -1.33
CA LEU A 70 2.74 8.56 0.07
C LEU A 70 3.60 9.67 0.68
N GLU A 71 3.13 10.25 1.80
CA GLU A 71 3.91 11.21 2.57
C GLU A 71 5.18 10.56 3.14
N GLY A 72 6.28 11.31 3.14
CA GLY A 72 7.56 10.82 3.64
C GLY A 72 7.53 10.71 5.16
N ASN A 73 7.60 9.46 5.67
CA ASN A 73 7.36 8.98 7.04
C ASN A 73 6.07 8.18 7.25
N TYR A 74 5.22 7.99 6.23
CA TYR A 74 3.91 7.34 6.39
C TYR A 74 3.98 6.01 7.15
N PHE A 75 4.96 5.15 6.85
CA PHE A 75 5.09 3.87 7.56
C PHE A 75 5.81 3.99 8.91
N ALA A 76 6.59 5.04 9.10
CA ALA A 76 7.34 5.33 10.33
C ALA A 76 6.53 6.11 11.37
N ASP A 77 5.33 6.57 11.01
CA ASP A 77 4.42 7.33 11.86
C ASP A 77 3.99 6.51 13.09
N PRO A 78 4.21 7.00 14.32
CA PRO A 78 3.71 6.39 15.55
C PRO A 78 2.18 6.19 15.55
N ASP A 79 1.46 7.07 14.87
CA ASP A 79 -0.01 7.07 14.78
C ASP A 79 -0.52 6.32 13.54
N PHE A 80 0.35 5.53 12.88
CA PHE A 80 -0.03 4.74 11.71
C PHE A 80 -1.27 3.89 11.98
N ALA A 81 -2.33 4.18 11.22
CA ALA A 81 -3.57 3.43 11.24
C ALA A 81 -3.97 3.14 9.80
N TYR A 82 -3.67 1.91 9.35
CA TYR A 82 -4.07 1.48 8.02
C TYR A 82 -5.60 1.46 7.89
N ARG A 83 -6.12 2.20 6.91
CA ARG A 83 -7.53 2.19 6.50
C ARG A 83 -7.60 1.68 5.07
N SER A 84 -8.18 0.50 4.89
CA SER A 84 -8.35 -0.14 3.57
C SER A 84 -9.07 0.77 2.58
N ALA A 85 -8.72 0.64 1.30
CA ALA A 85 -9.44 1.28 0.21
C ALA A 85 -10.95 0.97 0.22
N GLU A 86 -11.39 -0.19 0.73
CA GLU A 86 -12.83 -0.49 0.91
C GLU A 86 -13.53 0.51 1.83
N SER A 87 -12.87 0.89 2.94
CA SER A 87 -13.37 1.93 3.84
C SER A 87 -13.30 3.34 3.25
N LYS A 88 -12.41 3.56 2.27
CA LYS A 88 -12.33 4.81 1.49
C LYS A 88 -13.37 4.85 0.37
N GLN A 89 -13.72 3.71 -0.23
CA GLN A 89 -14.78 3.60 -1.24
C GLN A 89 -16.15 3.88 -0.62
N GLU A 90 -16.43 3.44 0.61
CA GLU A 90 -17.65 3.84 1.32
C GLU A 90 -17.70 5.36 1.58
N GLN A 91 -16.56 5.97 1.97
CA GLN A 91 -16.47 7.42 2.18
C GLN A 91 -16.51 8.21 0.86
N GLN A 92 -15.87 7.73 -0.20
CA GLN A 92 -15.91 8.35 -1.53
C GLN A 92 -17.27 8.15 -2.20
N ALA A 93 -17.92 7.00 -2.04
CA ALA A 93 -19.32 6.80 -2.45
C ALA A 93 -20.27 7.73 -1.68
N MET A 94 -19.98 8.03 -0.41
CA MET A 94 -20.72 9.03 0.36
C MET A 94 -20.48 10.47 -0.13
N ILE A 95 -19.29 10.78 -0.67
CA ILE A 95 -18.93 12.08 -1.23
C ILE A 95 -19.46 12.23 -2.67
N ILE A 96 -19.37 11.18 -3.49
CA ILE A 96 -19.90 11.10 -4.85
C ILE A 96 -21.43 11.12 -4.83
N SER A 97 -22.08 10.44 -3.86
CA SER A 97 -23.55 10.46 -3.75
C SER A 97 -24.14 11.79 -3.25
N LYS A 98 -23.31 12.77 -2.84
CA LYS A 98 -23.78 14.11 -2.51
C LYS A 98 -23.95 15.05 -3.71
N GLY A 99 -23.55 14.64 -4.92
CA GLY A 99 -23.80 15.41 -6.13
C GLY A 99 -23.94 14.50 -7.35
N ASN A 100 -24.98 14.71 -8.16
CA ASN A 100 -25.09 14.02 -9.44
C ASN A 100 -23.83 14.30 -10.27
N LEU A 101 -23.24 13.25 -10.82
CA LEU A 101 -22.15 13.38 -11.78
C LEU A 101 -22.67 14.13 -13.01
N SER A 102 -21.80 14.89 -13.68
CA SER A 102 -22.15 15.39 -15.02
C SER A 102 -22.19 14.20 -16.00
N PRO A 103 -22.87 14.34 -17.16
CA PRO A 103 -22.89 13.28 -18.17
C PRO A 103 -21.49 12.77 -18.57
N GLU A 104 -20.52 13.67 -18.65
CA GLU A 104 -19.12 13.33 -18.96
C GLU A 104 -18.44 12.60 -17.79
N GLY A 105 -18.82 12.93 -16.54
CA GLY A 105 -18.35 12.24 -15.35
C GLY A 105 -18.90 10.81 -15.23
N GLU A 106 -20.17 10.60 -15.59
CA GLU A 106 -20.79 9.27 -15.66
C GLU A 106 -20.12 8.42 -16.74
N GLU A 107 -19.88 8.99 -17.92
CA GLU A 107 -19.21 8.29 -19.01
C GLU A 107 -17.75 7.94 -18.67
N GLY A 108 -17.01 8.86 -18.05
CA GLY A 108 -15.65 8.61 -17.57
C GLY A 108 -15.58 7.51 -16.51
N LEU A 109 -16.53 7.49 -15.57
CA LEU A 109 -16.62 6.42 -14.56
C LEU A 109 -16.93 5.06 -15.21
N HIS A 110 -17.86 5.03 -16.17
CA HIS A 110 -18.19 3.82 -16.92
C HIS A 110 -16.99 3.25 -17.69
N GLN A 111 -16.16 4.11 -18.27
CA GLN A 111 -14.93 3.69 -18.95
C GLN A 111 -13.91 3.09 -17.98
N LEU A 112 -13.73 3.67 -16.79
CA LEU A 112 -12.84 3.14 -15.76
C LEU A 112 -13.31 1.77 -15.26
N LEU A 113 -14.60 1.60 -15.02
CA LEU A 113 -15.18 0.31 -14.63
C LEU A 113 -14.94 -0.76 -15.70
N ARG A 114 -15.18 -0.44 -16.97
CA ARG A 114 -14.92 -1.37 -18.09
C ARG A 114 -13.44 -1.78 -18.16
N ILE A 115 -12.51 -0.84 -17.94
CA ILE A 115 -11.07 -1.15 -17.95
C ILE A 115 -10.73 -2.07 -16.78
N SER A 116 -11.28 -1.83 -15.59
CA SER A 116 -11.08 -2.70 -14.43
C SER A 116 -11.61 -4.11 -14.66
N GLU A 117 -12.82 -4.26 -15.21
CA GLU A 117 -13.39 -5.56 -15.58
C GLU A 117 -12.53 -6.30 -16.62
N LEU A 118 -11.99 -5.58 -17.60
CA LEU A 118 -11.06 -6.16 -18.58
C LEU A 118 -9.79 -6.63 -17.89
N VAL A 119 -9.18 -5.81 -17.03
CA VAL A 119 -7.98 -6.21 -16.29
C VAL A 119 -8.24 -7.45 -15.44
N GLU A 120 -9.36 -7.52 -14.72
CA GLU A 120 -9.74 -8.71 -13.95
C GLU A 120 -9.94 -9.94 -14.83
N THR A 121 -10.63 -9.80 -15.97
CA THR A 121 -10.87 -10.91 -16.91
C THR A 121 -9.56 -11.47 -17.48
N TYR A 122 -8.60 -10.59 -17.80
CA TYR A 122 -7.33 -10.96 -18.41
C TYR A 122 -6.21 -11.27 -17.40
N ASP A 123 -6.36 -10.95 -16.11
CA ASP A 123 -5.42 -11.34 -15.03
C ASP A 123 -5.73 -12.75 -14.47
N VAL A 124 -6.82 -13.41 -14.93
CA VAL A 124 -7.20 -14.80 -14.56
C VAL A 124 -6.54 -15.87 -15.45
N GLU A 125 -5.93 -15.51 -16.58
CA GLU A 125 -5.22 -16.46 -17.45
C GLU A 125 -3.71 -16.50 -17.16
N ASP A 126 -3.31 -17.12 -16.04
CA ASP A 126 -1.97 -17.73 -15.92
C ASP A 126 -1.88 -18.85 -14.87
N HIS A 127 -2.98 -19.59 -14.64
CA HIS A 127 -3.01 -20.79 -13.79
C HIS A 127 -3.77 -21.95 -14.44
N SER A 128 -3.29 -22.42 -15.59
CA SER A 128 -3.47 -23.83 -15.98
C SER A 128 -2.47 -24.18 -17.07
N ASP A 129 -1.29 -24.64 -16.66
CA ASP A 129 -0.56 -25.74 -17.30
C ASP A 129 0.62 -26.14 -16.41
N ALA A 130 0.33 -27.03 -15.45
CA ALA A 130 1.28 -27.94 -14.81
C ALA A 130 0.52 -29.19 -14.34
#